data_AF-A0A2P5N8X4-F1
#
_entry.id   AF-A0A2P5N8X4-F1
#
_cell.length_a   1.000
_cell.length_b   1.000
_cell.length_c   1.000
_cell.angle_alpha   90.00
_cell.angle_beta   90.00
_cell.angle_gamma   90.00
#
_symmetry.space_group_name_H-M   'P 1'
#
loop_
_entity.id
_entity.type
_entity.pdbx_description
1 polymer ?
#
loop_
_entity_poly.entity_id
_entity_poly.type
_entity_poly.pdbx_seq_one_letter_code
_entity_poly.pdbx_strand_id
1 'polypeptide(L)'
;MAGSVIDSQSIVTGIEHVVFNAVLNDIGNEGMAIKAVRSTLECLYINFRGQVIYIPNKYHNQKSDRHSAIYAEFNGLNHKQLAVKYGVSTKCIYEVVKKMRTKAINERQQQLFELDEAEERPILIQVLDDYVPAELARSGINQDMARLISSNIAGYLMDQYPGILFTFSKQLYDAKNCVDNHDLFEI
;
A
#
# COMPACT_ATOMS: atom_id res chain seq x y z
N MET A 1 16.14 24.02 -14.26
CA MET A 1 15.92 22.57 -14.16
C MET A 1 14.53 22.37 -13.61
N ALA A 2 13.55 22.09 -14.48
CA ALA A 2 12.18 21.87 -14.07
C ALA A 2 12.11 20.55 -13.31
N GLY A 3 11.91 20.61 -11.99
CA GLY A 3 11.54 19.41 -11.24
C GLY A 3 10.24 18.92 -11.85
N SER A 4 10.22 17.68 -12.37
CA SER A 4 9.01 17.09 -12.93
C SER A 4 7.96 17.08 -11.82
N VAL A 5 6.94 17.93 -11.95
CA VAL A 5 5.77 17.87 -11.10
C VAL A 5 5.16 16.49 -11.38
N ILE A 6 5.25 15.59 -10.41
CA ILE A 6 4.67 14.26 -10.53
C ILE A 6 3.16 14.46 -10.60
N ASP A 7 2.61 14.21 -11.78
CA ASP A 7 1.19 14.46 -12.06
C ASP A 7 0.34 13.24 -11.69
N SER A 8 -0.89 13.50 -11.22
CA SER A 8 -1.83 12.46 -10.82
C SER A 8 -2.16 11.51 -11.98
N GLN A 9 -2.11 11.99 -13.22
CA GLN A 9 -2.29 11.16 -14.41
C GLN A 9 -1.20 10.08 -14.54
N SER A 10 0.06 10.41 -14.23
CA SER A 10 1.17 9.46 -14.31
C SER A 10 1.01 8.35 -13.28
N ILE A 11 0.57 8.69 -12.06
CA ILE A 11 0.32 7.73 -10.98
C ILE A 11 -0.80 6.76 -11.38
N VAL A 12 -1.95 7.28 -11.84
CA VAL A 12 -3.09 6.45 -12.26
C VAL A 12 -2.72 5.54 -13.44
N THR A 13 -1.97 6.07 -14.42
CA THR A 13 -1.47 5.28 -15.55
C THR A 13 -0.52 4.18 -15.10
N GLY A 14 0.33 4.46 -14.13
CA GLY A 14 1.18 3.45 -13.49
C GLY A 14 0.38 2.30 -12.87
N ILE A 15 -0.70 2.62 -12.15
CA ILE A 15 -1.60 1.61 -11.58
C ILE A 15 -2.23 0.74 -12.68
N GLU A 16 -2.69 1.35 -13.77
CA GLU A 16 -3.26 0.63 -14.93
C GLU A 16 -2.27 -0.42 -15.46
N HIS A 17 -1.02 -0.01 -15.72
CA HIS A 17 0.01 -0.91 -16.23
C HIS A 17 0.32 -2.05 -15.26
N VAL A 18 0.39 -1.78 -13.95
CA VAL A 18 0.65 -2.82 -12.94
C VAL A 18 -0.46 -3.86 -12.94
N VAL A 19 -1.72 -3.43 -12.92
CA VAL A 19 -2.86 -4.35 -12.90
C VAL A 19 -2.96 -5.12 -14.20
N PHE A 20 -2.86 -4.43 -15.34
CA PHE A 20 -2.96 -5.04 -16.66
C PHE A 20 -1.89 -6.11 -16.86
N ASN A 21 -0.63 -5.77 -16.60
CA ASN A 21 0.49 -6.70 -16.78
C ASN A 21 0.40 -7.87 -15.79
N ALA A 22 -0.03 -7.64 -14.54
CA ALA A 22 -0.21 -8.72 -13.58
C ALA A 22 -1.26 -9.74 -14.04
N VAL A 23 -2.39 -9.27 -14.57
CA VAL A 23 -3.47 -10.14 -15.07
C VAL A 23 -3.06 -10.82 -16.39
N LEU A 24 -2.42 -10.08 -17.30
CA LEU A 24 -2.01 -10.63 -18.59
C LEU A 24 -0.95 -11.72 -18.43
N ASN A 25 0.02 -11.54 -17.53
CA ASN A 25 1.09 -12.52 -17.30
C ASN A 25 0.59 -13.83 -16.65
N ASP A 26 -0.48 -13.77 -15.86
CA ASP A 26 -1.01 -14.94 -15.13
C ASP A 26 -2.13 -15.65 -15.90
N ILE A 27 -3.09 -14.88 -16.44
CA ILE A 27 -4.30 -15.40 -17.08
C ILE A 27 -4.19 -15.41 -18.61
N GLY A 28 -3.39 -14.51 -19.20
CA GLY A 28 -3.23 -14.40 -20.65
C GLY A 28 -4.46 -13.86 -21.39
N ASN A 29 -5.44 -13.29 -20.68
CA ASN A 29 -6.67 -12.77 -21.27
C ASN A 29 -6.75 -11.24 -21.14
N GLU A 30 -6.63 -10.56 -22.27
CA GLU A 30 -6.67 -9.10 -22.36
C GLU A 30 -8.01 -8.50 -21.93
N GLY A 31 -9.13 -9.14 -22.28
CA GLY A 31 -10.47 -8.69 -21.88
C GLY A 31 -10.66 -8.71 -20.36
N MET A 32 -10.10 -9.72 -19.69
CA MET A 32 -10.08 -9.78 -18.22
C MET A 32 -9.14 -8.71 -17.63
N ALA A 33 -7.97 -8.49 -18.23
CA ALA A 33 -7.03 -7.46 -17.78
C ALA A 33 -7.66 -6.05 -17.84
N ILE A 34 -8.34 -5.72 -18.94
CA ILE A 34 -9.06 -4.45 -19.09
C ILE A 34 -10.15 -4.32 -18.04
N LYS A 35 -10.96 -5.37 -17.82
CA LYS A 35 -12.02 -5.36 -16.81
C LYS A 35 -11.45 -5.15 -15.40
N ALA A 36 -10.35 -5.81 -15.07
CA ALA A 36 -9.67 -5.69 -13.79
C ALA A 36 -9.13 -4.28 -13.53
N VAL A 37 -8.52 -3.66 -14.55
CA VAL A 37 -8.07 -2.27 -14.50
C VAL A 37 -9.25 -1.36 -14.19
N ARG A 38 -10.35 -1.48 -14.95
CA ARG A 38 -11.56 -0.65 -14.76
C ARG A 38 -12.12 -0.80 -13.35
N SER A 39 -12.31 -2.03 -12.87
CA SER A 39 -12.81 -2.28 -11.51
C SER A 39 -11.89 -1.71 -10.43
N THR A 40 -10.57 -1.76 -10.63
CA THR A 40 -9.60 -1.17 -9.70
C THR A 40 -9.70 0.36 -9.67
N LEU A 41 -9.72 1.00 -10.83
CA LEU A 41 -9.81 2.46 -10.93
C LEU A 41 -11.15 2.97 -10.39
N GLU A 42 -12.24 2.28 -10.69
CA GLU A 42 -13.57 2.59 -10.15
C GLU A 42 -13.59 2.45 -8.62
N CYS A 43 -13.00 1.38 -8.08
CA CYS A 43 -12.86 1.20 -6.63
C CYS A 43 -12.10 2.36 -5.98
N LEU A 44 -10.94 2.72 -6.52
CA LEU A 44 -10.14 3.83 -6.01
C LEU A 44 -10.89 5.15 -6.11
N TYR A 45 -11.52 5.44 -7.25
CA TYR A 45 -12.27 6.67 -7.44
C TYR A 45 -13.48 6.76 -6.50
N ILE A 46 -14.26 5.69 -6.30
CA ILE A 46 -15.42 5.69 -5.42
C ILE A 46 -15.04 5.92 -3.96
N ASN A 47 -13.89 5.40 -3.52
CA ASN A 47 -13.41 5.54 -2.15
C ASN A 47 -12.80 6.92 -1.87
N PHE A 48 -12.13 7.54 -2.86
CA PHE A 48 -11.44 8.82 -2.65
C PHE A 48 -12.18 10.04 -3.22
N ARG A 49 -12.92 9.93 -4.33
CA ARG A 49 -13.79 10.97 -4.93
C ARG A 49 -13.19 12.37 -4.98
N GLY A 50 -11.94 12.50 -5.40
CA GLY A 50 -11.24 13.80 -5.48
C GLY A 50 -10.65 14.30 -4.16
N GLN A 51 -10.62 13.48 -3.11
CA GLN A 51 -9.83 13.74 -1.91
C GLN A 51 -8.33 13.60 -2.21
N VAL A 52 -7.52 14.31 -1.42
CA VAL A 52 -6.05 14.21 -1.47
C VAL A 52 -5.61 12.92 -0.78
N ILE A 53 -4.89 12.08 -1.51
CA ILE A 53 -4.43 10.76 -1.10
C ILE A 53 -2.93 10.83 -0.85
N TYR A 54 -2.51 10.42 0.34
CA TYR A 54 -1.09 10.28 0.69
C TYR A 54 -0.57 8.89 0.33
N ILE A 55 0.51 8.83 -0.45
CA ILE A 55 1.28 7.62 -0.70
C ILE A 55 2.34 7.51 0.40
N PRO A 56 2.26 6.51 1.28
CA PRO A 56 3.23 6.36 2.35
C PRO A 56 4.62 6.04 1.81
N ASN A 57 5.64 6.53 2.50
CA ASN A 57 6.97 5.93 2.40
C ASN A 57 6.88 4.47 2.85
N LYS A 58 7.60 3.55 2.18
CA LYS A 58 7.64 2.10 2.44
C LYS A 58 7.02 1.70 3.78
N TYR A 59 5.75 1.29 3.72
CA TYR A 59 4.98 0.94 4.90
C TYR A 59 5.44 -0.41 5.44
N HIS A 60 6.19 -0.30 6.53
CA HIS A 60 6.37 -1.12 7.74
C HIS A 60 6.07 -2.62 7.83
N ASN A 61 5.69 -3.37 6.80
CA ASN A 61 5.53 -4.83 6.97
C ASN A 61 6.87 -5.49 7.36
N GLN A 62 8.00 -5.03 6.81
CA GLN A 62 9.33 -5.50 7.23
C GLN A 62 9.76 -5.01 8.62
N LYS A 63 9.24 -3.88 9.08
CA LYS A 63 9.64 -3.32 10.38
C LYS A 63 8.85 -4.00 11.52
N SER A 64 7.65 -4.51 11.29
CA SER A 64 6.91 -5.31 12.28
C SER A 64 7.62 -6.64 12.60
N ASP A 65 8.12 -7.33 11.56
CA ASP A 65 8.91 -8.56 11.73
C ASP A 65 10.23 -8.28 12.42
N ARG A 66 10.94 -7.22 11.99
CA ARG A 66 12.19 -6.79 12.62
C ARG A 66 11.98 -6.36 14.07
N HIS A 67 10.91 -5.64 14.38
CA HIS A 67 10.59 -5.23 15.74
C HIS A 67 10.25 -6.43 16.63
N SER A 68 9.54 -7.42 16.07
CA SER A 68 9.26 -8.69 16.76
C SER A 68 10.54 -9.48 17.02
N ALA A 69 11.44 -9.56 16.04
CA ALA A 69 12.75 -10.20 16.18
C ALA A 69 13.65 -9.47 17.21
N ILE A 70 13.72 -8.13 17.16
CA ILE A 70 14.43 -7.31 18.14
C ILE A 70 13.89 -7.55 19.54
N TYR A 71 12.56 -7.59 19.71
CA TYR A 71 11.92 -7.79 21.00
C TYR A 71 12.10 -9.22 21.54
N ALA A 72 12.03 -10.24 20.67
CA ALA A 72 12.27 -11.63 21.05
C ALA A 72 13.71 -11.87 21.53
N GLU A 73 14.68 -11.17 20.94
CA GLU A 73 16.09 -11.24 21.36
C GLU A 73 16.47 -10.28 22.50
N PHE A 74 15.54 -9.43 22.93
CA PHE A 74 15.81 -8.42 23.94
C PHE A 74 15.86 -9.02 25.35
N ASN A 75 16.98 -8.85 26.06
CA ASN A 75 17.19 -9.40 27.39
C ASN A 75 17.22 -8.34 28.52
N GLY A 76 16.86 -7.09 28.21
CA GLY A 76 16.86 -5.98 29.17
C GLY A 76 18.10 -5.10 29.16
N LEU A 77 19.26 -5.65 28.76
CA LEU A 77 20.55 -4.95 28.85
C LEU A 77 21.30 -4.87 27.50
N ASN A 78 20.87 -5.61 26.48
CA ASN A 78 21.56 -5.76 25.20
C ASN A 78 21.24 -4.70 24.12
N HIS A 79 20.75 -3.50 24.48
CA HIS A 79 20.34 -2.47 23.52
C HIS A 79 21.43 -2.10 22.50
N LYS A 80 22.68 -1.94 22.95
CA LYS A 80 23.81 -1.58 22.06
C LYS A 80 24.18 -2.72 21.11
N GLN A 81 24.06 -3.97 21.56
CA GLN A 81 24.34 -5.15 20.74
C GLN A 81 23.28 -5.33 19.65
N LEU A 82 22.01 -5.13 20.01
CA LEU A 82 20.89 -5.16 19.05
C LEU A 82 20.98 -4.03 18.03
N ALA A 83 21.38 -2.82 18.45
CA ALA A 83 21.58 -1.68 17.54
C ALA A 83 22.59 -2.01 16.43
N VAL A 84 23.72 -2.62 16.80
CA VAL A 84 24.75 -3.07 15.85
C VAL A 84 24.22 -4.21 14.97
N LYS A 85 23.58 -5.23 15.57
CA LYS A 85 23.06 -6.40 14.85
C LYS A 85 22.02 -6.02 13.78
N TYR A 86 21.14 -5.07 14.10
CA TYR A 86 20.02 -4.68 13.24
C TYR A 86 20.28 -3.41 12.42
N GLY A 87 21.47 -2.82 12.51
CA GLY A 87 21.85 -1.62 11.73
C GLY A 87 21.01 -0.38 12.06
N VAL A 88 20.60 -0.22 13.32
CA VAL A 88 19.76 0.90 13.77
C VAL A 88 20.39 1.64 14.94
N SER A 89 19.92 2.84 15.23
CA SER A 89 20.37 3.59 16.41
C SER A 89 19.90 2.91 17.70
N THR A 90 20.66 3.06 18.78
CA THR A 90 20.27 2.57 20.12
C THR A 90 18.93 3.19 20.57
N LYS A 91 18.65 4.44 20.16
CA LYS A 91 17.37 5.11 20.41
C LYS A 91 16.20 4.36 19.76
N CYS A 92 16.38 3.90 18.52
CA CYS A 92 15.38 3.10 17.82
C CYS A 92 15.10 1.79 18.57
N ILE A 93 16.13 1.11 19.10
CA ILE A 93 15.93 -0.10 19.92
C ILE A 93 15.08 0.18 21.17
N TYR A 94 15.33 1.29 21.87
CA TYR A 94 14.50 1.70 23.01
C TYR A 94 13.03 1.92 22.62
N GLU A 95 12.78 2.60 21.50
CA GLU A 95 11.43 2.85 21.00
C GLU A 95 10.72 1.55 20.61
N VAL A 96 11.42 0.62 19.95
CA VAL A 96 10.91 -0.70 19.59
C VAL A 96 10.51 -1.51 20.82
N VAL A 97 11.39 -1.59 21.83
CA VAL A 97 11.12 -2.30 23.08
C VAL A 97 9.95 -1.68 23.82
N LYS A 98 9.87 -0.34 23.87
CA LYS A 98 8.75 0.38 24.50
C LYS A 98 7.43 0.02 23.81
N LYS A 99 7.37 0.12 22.47
CA LYS A 99 6.18 -0.19 21.69
C LYS A 99 5.72 -1.63 21.86
N MET A 100 6.64 -2.60 21.82
CA MET A 100 6.30 -4.01 21.99
C MET A 100 5.86 -4.37 23.41
N ARG A 101 6.41 -3.71 24.45
CA ARG A 101 5.92 -3.85 25.83
C ARG A 101 4.51 -3.31 25.97
N THR A 102 4.22 -2.12 25.42
CA THR A 102 2.87 -1.56 25.43
C THR A 102 1.88 -2.49 24.73
N LYS A 103 2.27 -3.04 23.57
CA LYS A 103 1.45 -4.03 22.84
C LYS A 103 1.20 -5.30 23.67
N ALA A 104 2.24 -5.91 24.24
CA ALA A 104 2.11 -7.11 25.07
C ALA A 104 1.32 -6.88 26.37
N ILE A 105 1.40 -5.67 26.94
CA ILE A 105 0.59 -5.25 28.09
C ILE A 105 -0.87 -5.08 27.66
N ASN A 106 -1.15 -4.35 26.58
CA ASN A 106 -2.51 -4.16 26.06
C ASN A 106 -3.17 -5.47 25.63
N GLU A 107 -2.42 -6.42 25.08
CA GLU A 107 -2.91 -7.76 24.73
C GLU A 107 -3.28 -8.59 25.97
N ARG A 108 -2.52 -8.46 27.07
CA ARG A 108 -2.78 -9.15 28.35
C ARG A 108 -3.82 -8.44 29.20
N GLN A 109 -3.97 -7.13 29.03
CA GLN A 109 -4.77 -6.25 29.85
C GLN A 109 -5.86 -5.66 28.96
N GLN A 110 -6.90 -6.47 28.69
CA GLN A 110 -8.08 -5.98 27.99
C GLN A 110 -8.69 -4.80 28.78
N GLN A 111 -8.60 -3.62 28.18
CA GLN A 111 -9.22 -2.35 28.57
C GLN A 111 -8.67 -1.71 29.85
N LEU A 112 -7.91 -0.62 29.71
CA LEU A 112 -8.13 0.50 30.64
C LEU A 112 -7.78 1.89 30.10
N PHE A 113 -6.87 2.07 29.14
CA PHE A 113 -6.67 3.36 28.48
C PHE A 113 -6.13 3.18 27.05
N GLU A 114 -6.96 3.48 26.05
CA GLU A 114 -6.52 3.65 24.66
C GLU A 114 -5.71 4.94 24.57
N LEU A 115 -4.39 4.81 24.67
CA LEU A 115 -3.52 5.73 23.94
C LEU A 115 -3.26 5.06 22.60
N ASP A 116 -4.17 5.33 21.66
CA ASP A 116 -4.02 4.98 20.26
C ASP A 116 -2.80 5.70 19.68
N GLU A 117 -1.63 5.13 19.88
CA GLU A 117 -0.60 5.10 18.85
C GLU A 117 -0.76 3.79 18.06
N ALA A 118 -1.99 3.48 17.63
CA ALA A 118 -2.17 2.58 16.51
C ALA A 118 -1.33 3.15 15.36
N GLU A 119 -0.41 2.37 14.79
CA GLU A 119 0.23 2.76 13.54
C GLU A 119 -0.91 3.00 12.55
N GLU A 120 -1.28 4.26 12.31
CA GLU A 120 -2.36 4.63 11.41
C GLU A 120 -2.02 4.03 10.06
N ARG A 121 -2.73 2.95 9.68
CA ARG A 121 -2.64 2.42 8.33
C ARG A 121 -3.15 3.53 7.41
N PRO A 122 -2.31 4.05 6.49
CA PRO A 122 -2.74 5.09 5.59
C PRO A 122 -3.99 4.62 4.86
N ILE A 123 -4.96 5.52 4.70
CA ILE A 123 -6.27 5.19 4.09
C ILE A 123 -6.07 4.53 2.72
N LEU A 124 -5.03 4.93 1.97
CA LEU A 124 -4.62 4.27 0.73
C LEU A 124 -4.39 2.76 0.90
N ILE A 125 -3.61 2.36 1.91
CA ILE A 125 -3.31 0.95 2.17
C ILE A 125 -4.56 0.20 2.62
N GLN A 126 -5.43 0.82 3.41
CA GLN A 126 -6.71 0.20 3.79
C GLN A 126 -7.60 -0.05 2.56
N VAL A 127 -7.72 0.94 1.66
CA VAL A 127 -8.51 0.79 0.43
C VAL A 127 -7.94 -0.33 -0.46
N LEU A 128 -6.61 -0.37 -0.60
CA LEU A 128 -5.93 -1.42 -1.35
C LEU A 128 -6.13 -2.80 -0.70
N ASP A 129 -5.95 -2.96 0.60
CA ASP A 129 -6.03 -4.29 1.22
C ASP A 129 -7.47 -4.82 1.34
N ASP A 130 -8.44 -3.95 1.62
CA ASP A 130 -9.78 -4.37 2.00
C ASP A 130 -10.79 -4.33 0.83
N TYR A 131 -10.66 -3.37 -0.09
CA TYR A 131 -11.69 -3.10 -1.11
C TYR A 131 -11.27 -3.57 -2.50
N VAL A 132 -10.03 -3.27 -2.93
CA VAL A 132 -9.57 -3.61 -4.29
C VAL A 132 -9.62 -5.13 -4.55
N PRO A 133 -9.17 -6.02 -3.66
CA PRO A 133 -9.29 -7.46 -3.85
C PRO A 133 -10.73 -7.94 -4.00
N ALA A 134 -11.66 -7.33 -3.26
CA ALA A 134 -13.08 -7.68 -3.34
C ALA A 134 -13.68 -7.30 -4.71
N GLU A 135 -13.33 -6.13 -5.24
CA GLU A 135 -13.80 -5.71 -6.58
C GLU A 135 -13.16 -6.53 -7.71
N LEU A 136 -11.86 -6.82 -7.59
CA LEU A 136 -11.17 -7.70 -8.54
C LEU A 136 -11.78 -9.11 -8.54
N ALA A 137 -12.13 -9.64 -7.37
CA ALA A 137 -12.80 -10.94 -7.26
C ALA A 137 -14.17 -10.94 -7.96
N ARG A 138 -14.95 -9.87 -7.83
CA ARG A 138 -16.23 -9.70 -8.55
C ARG A 138 -16.04 -9.59 -10.06
N SER A 139 -14.88 -9.11 -10.52
CA SER A 139 -14.57 -9.03 -11.95
C SER A 139 -14.25 -10.40 -12.57
N GLY A 140 -13.98 -11.43 -11.75
CA GLY A 140 -13.69 -12.80 -12.17
C GLY A 140 -12.29 -13.29 -11.81
N ILE A 141 -11.50 -12.49 -11.09
CA ILE A 141 -10.13 -12.85 -10.68
C ILE A 141 -10.18 -13.69 -9.39
N ASN A 142 -9.31 -14.71 -9.30
CA ASN A 142 -9.18 -15.50 -8.08
C ASN A 142 -8.78 -14.61 -6.88
N GLN A 143 -9.32 -14.89 -5.69
CA GLN A 143 -9.10 -14.06 -4.50
C GLN A 143 -7.63 -13.93 -4.07
N ASP A 144 -6.81 -14.97 -4.25
CA ASP A 144 -5.38 -14.91 -3.94
C ASP A 144 -4.63 -14.05 -4.95
N MET A 145 -4.98 -14.16 -6.23
CA MET A 145 -4.45 -13.30 -7.29
C MET A 145 -4.88 -11.85 -7.10
N ALA A 146 -6.12 -11.61 -6.69
CA ALA A 146 -6.64 -10.27 -6.40
C ALA A 146 -5.87 -9.59 -5.26
N ARG A 147 -5.52 -10.33 -4.20
CA ARG A 147 -4.64 -9.84 -3.12
C ARG A 147 -3.23 -9.56 -3.61
N LEU A 148 -2.68 -10.43 -4.45
CA LEU A 148 -1.35 -10.25 -5.03
C LEU A 148 -1.29 -8.99 -5.90
N ILE A 149 -2.28 -8.78 -6.78
CA ILE A 149 -2.40 -7.57 -7.60
C ILE A 149 -2.46 -6.34 -6.69
N SER A 150 -3.27 -6.38 -5.63
CA SER A 150 -3.36 -5.25 -4.69
C SER A 150 -2.02 -4.96 -4.00
N SER A 151 -1.32 -6.00 -3.55
CA SER A 151 0.02 -5.87 -2.98
C SER A 151 1.03 -5.29 -3.98
N ASN A 152 0.95 -5.69 -5.26
CA ASN A 152 1.78 -5.15 -6.33
C ASN A 152 1.48 -3.66 -6.59
N ILE A 153 0.21 -3.24 -6.55
CA ILE A 153 -0.16 -1.82 -6.64
C ILE A 153 0.46 -1.04 -5.47
N ALA A 154 0.28 -1.52 -4.24
CA ALA A 154 0.82 -0.87 -3.05
C ALA A 154 2.34 -0.76 -3.11
N GLY A 155 3.03 -1.84 -3.48
CA GLY A 155 4.48 -1.88 -3.66
C GLY A 155 4.95 -0.88 -4.72
N TYR A 156 4.33 -0.90 -5.90
CA TYR A 156 4.62 0.02 -6.99
C TYR A 156 4.48 1.48 -6.57
N LEU A 157 3.36 1.84 -5.92
CA LEU A 157 3.13 3.22 -5.46
C LEU A 157 4.17 3.65 -4.44
N MET A 158 4.49 2.81 -3.46
CA MET A 158 5.47 3.13 -2.42
C MET A 158 6.91 3.16 -2.94
N ASP A 159 7.22 2.43 -4.01
CA ASP A 159 8.56 2.44 -4.62
C ASP A 159 8.75 3.62 -5.58
N GLN A 160 7.77 3.93 -6.42
CA GLN A 160 7.87 4.97 -7.44
C GLN A 160 7.49 6.37 -6.92
N TYR A 161 6.56 6.44 -5.96
CA TYR A 161 5.95 7.68 -5.50
C TYR A 161 5.95 7.83 -3.96
N PRO A 162 7.05 7.50 -3.26
CA PRO A 162 7.08 7.58 -1.80
C PRO A 162 6.87 9.01 -1.30
N GLY A 163 5.92 9.20 -0.38
CA GLY A 163 5.67 10.48 0.27
C GLY A 163 4.89 11.49 -0.57
N ILE A 164 4.34 11.08 -1.71
CA ILE A 164 3.60 11.96 -2.63
C ILE A 164 2.14 12.06 -2.22
N LEU A 165 1.57 13.26 -2.38
CA LEU A 165 0.14 13.51 -2.29
C LEU A 165 -0.42 13.60 -3.72
N PHE A 166 -1.50 12.89 -4.01
CA PHE A 166 -2.16 12.95 -5.32
C PHE A 166 -3.67 12.96 -5.17
N THR A 167 -4.39 13.32 -6.24
CA THR A 167 -5.84 13.42 -6.21
C THR A 167 -6.44 12.65 -7.38
N PHE A 168 -7.41 11.77 -7.11
CA PHE A 168 -8.16 11.11 -8.17
C PHE A 168 -9.43 11.92 -8.49
N SER A 169 -9.29 12.94 -9.33
CA SER A 169 -10.40 13.84 -9.69
C SER A 169 -11.41 13.17 -10.64
N LYS A 170 -12.65 13.68 -10.65
CA LYS A 170 -13.67 13.23 -11.60
C LYS A 170 -13.23 13.42 -13.05
N GLN A 171 -12.56 14.52 -13.37
CA GLN A 171 -12.04 14.79 -14.72
C GLN A 171 -11.04 13.72 -15.15
N LEU A 172 -10.13 13.33 -14.25
CA LEU A 172 -9.16 12.26 -14.51
C LEU A 172 -9.84 10.90 -14.65
N TYR A 173 -10.83 10.60 -13.80
CA TYR A 173 -11.63 9.38 -13.90
C TYR A 173 -12.41 9.29 -15.21
N ASP A 174 -13.08 10.37 -15.61
CA ASP A 174 -13.84 10.44 -16.85
C ASP A 174 -12.90 10.30 -18.06
N ALA A 175 -11.72 10.95 -18.05
CA ALA A 175 -10.72 10.81 -19.11
C ALA A 175 -10.19 9.37 -19.26
N LYS A 176 -10.05 8.62 -18.16
CA LYS A 176 -9.64 7.21 -18.18
C LYS A 176 -10.77 6.25 -18.56
N ASN A 177 -12.03 6.67 -18.45
CA ASN A 177 -13.19 5.86 -18.83
C ASN A 177 -13.82 6.24 -20.18
N CYS A 178 -13.46 7.39 -20.77
CA CYS A 178 -14.05 7.85 -22.04
C CYS A 178 -13.33 7.34 -23.29
N VAL A 179 -12.17 6.69 -23.14
CA VAL A 179 -11.44 6.09 -24.27
C VAL A 179 -11.91 4.65 -24.41
N ASP A 180 -12.58 4.33 -25.52
CA ASP A 180 -12.69 2.93 -25.96
C ASP A 180 -11.24 2.45 -26.20
N ASN A 181 -10.80 1.48 -25.39
CA ASN A 181 -9.40 1.08 -25.15
C ASN A 181 -8.67 0.45 -26.36
N HIS A 182 -8.95 0.84 -27.59
CA HIS A 182 -8.11 0.46 -28.74
C HIS A 182 -6.80 1.26 -28.80
N ASP A 183 -6.76 2.47 -28.22
CA ASP A 183 -5.64 3.40 -28.38
C ASP A 183 -4.71 3.51 -27.15
N LEU A 184 -4.93 2.72 -26.07
CA LEU A 184 -4.10 2.81 -24.84
C LEU A 184 -2.71 2.16 -24.98
N PHE A 185 -2.40 1.49 -26.09
CA PHE A 185 -1.24 0.61 -26.19
C PHE A 185 -0.38 0.76 -27.45
N GLU A 186 -0.51 1.86 -28.21
CA GLU A 186 0.49 2.21 -29.23
C GLU A 186 1.67 2.98 -28.62
N ILE A 187 2.68 2.25 -28.12
CA ILE A 187 4.10 2.66 -28.13
C ILE A 187 4.95 1.46 -28.51
#